data_AF-A0A7J3TNG8-F1
#
_entry.id   AF-A0A7J3TNG8-F1
#
_cell.length_a   1.000
_cell.length_b   1.000
_cell.length_c   1.000
_cell.angle_alpha   90.00
_cell.angle_beta   90.00
_cell.angle_gamma   90.00
#
_symmetry.space_group_name_H-M   'P 1'
#
loop_
_entity.id
_entity.type
_entity.pdbx_description
1 polymer ?
#
loop_
_entity_poly.entity_id
_entity_poly.type
_entity_poly.pdbx_seq_one_letter_code
_entity_poly.pdbx_strand_id
1 'polypeptide(L)'
;MIVLNEGVDTYSLEIVVKDEKGNPIQNAFVTITGLGYSSGKTDNNGKTTLDMTIELPEYRDEGYLDLEVRAKGCYKKFHQENAIKVIRG
;
A
#
# COMPACT_ATOMS: atom_id res chain seq x y z
N MET A 1 6.87 -5.37 5.84
CA MET A 1 7.34 -4.52 6.95
C MET A 1 8.24 -3.44 6.35
N ILE A 2 8.17 -2.21 6.85
CA ILE A 2 9.04 -1.10 6.46
C ILE A 2 9.86 -0.69 7.69
N VAL A 3 11.13 -0.36 7.50
CA VAL A 3 12.01 0.21 8.53
C VAL A 3 12.29 1.65 8.15
N LEU A 4 11.97 2.58 9.06
CA LEU A 4 12.24 3.99 8.85
C LEU A 4 13.71 4.29 9.10
N ASN A 5 14.41 4.77 8.08
CA ASN A 5 15.82 5.14 8.18
C ASN A 5 15.95 6.67 8.24
N GLU A 6 16.92 7.16 9.01
CA GLU A 6 17.24 8.59 9.03
C GLU A 6 17.60 9.09 7.63
N GLY A 7 17.07 10.27 7.27
CA GLY A 7 17.30 10.89 5.96
C GLY A 7 16.52 10.27 4.80
N VAL A 8 15.60 9.33 5.06
CA VAL A 8 14.68 8.78 4.05
C VAL A 8 13.26 9.31 4.28
N ASP A 9 12.88 10.28 3.46
CA ASP A 9 11.58 10.95 3.54
C ASP A 9 10.49 10.30 2.67
N THR A 10 10.88 9.41 1.75
CA THR A 10 9.97 8.77 0.79
C THR A 10 10.27 7.28 0.65
N TYR A 11 9.22 6.47 0.72
CA TYR A 11 9.26 5.03 0.55
C TYR A 11 8.46 4.65 -0.69
N SER A 12 9.00 3.72 -1.47
CA SER A 12 8.37 3.21 -2.68
C SER A 12 7.79 1.82 -2.42
N LEU A 13 6.49 1.64 -2.72
CA LEU A 13 5.76 0.39 -2.53
C LEU A 13 5.35 -0.18 -3.88
N GLU A 14 5.90 -1.34 -4.25
CA GLU A 14 5.40 -2.13 -5.38
C GLU A 14 4.21 -2.98 -4.94
N ILE A 15 3.08 -2.83 -5.60
CA ILE A 15 1.84 -3.54 -5.30
C ILE A 15 1.40 -4.31 -6.54
N VAL A 16 1.05 -5.58 -6.36
CA VAL A 16 0.55 -6.47 -7.41
C VAL A 16 -0.85 -6.95 -7.05
N VAL A 17 -1.82 -6.68 -7.92
CA VAL A 17 -3.23 -7.06 -7.73
C VAL A 17 -3.60 -8.15 -8.72
N LYS A 18 -4.06 -9.29 -8.19
CA LYS A 18 -4.49 -10.46 -8.96
C LYS A 18 -5.86 -10.96 -8.47
N ASP A 19 -6.60 -11.62 -9.35
CA ASP A 19 -7.81 -12.36 -8.97
C ASP A 19 -7.47 -13.72 -8.31
N GLU A 20 -8.50 -14.44 -7.87
CA GLU A 20 -8.35 -15.76 -7.22
C GLU A 20 -7.72 -16.83 -8.13
N LYS A 21 -7.73 -16.62 -9.46
CA LYS A 21 -7.12 -17.50 -10.45
C LYS A 21 -5.70 -17.09 -10.80
N GLY A 22 -5.20 -16.00 -10.21
CA GLY A 22 -3.86 -15.45 -10.44
C GLY A 22 -3.76 -14.51 -11.64
N ASN A 23 -4.88 -14.16 -12.29
CA ASN A 23 -4.87 -13.22 -13.40
C ASN A 23 -4.66 -11.78 -12.89
N PRO A 24 -3.84 -10.96 -13.55
CA PRO A 24 -3.65 -9.58 -13.15
C PRO A 24 -4.93 -8.76 -13.34
N ILE A 25 -5.22 -7.88 -12.37
CA ILE A 25 -6.36 -6.96 -12.47
C ILE A 25 -5.83 -5.58 -12.87
N GLN A 26 -6.09 -5.17 -14.11
CA GLN A 26 -5.78 -3.84 -14.63
C GLN A 26 -6.75 -2.78 -14.07
N ASN A 27 -6.28 -1.54 -13.92
CA ASN A 27 -7.06 -0.38 -13.49
C ASN A 27 -7.73 -0.54 -12.12
N ALA A 28 -7.23 -1.46 -11.29
CA ALA A 28 -7.60 -1.54 -9.88
C ALA A 28 -7.05 -0.29 -9.18
N PHE A 29 -7.91 0.42 -8.46
CA PHE A 29 -7.52 1.56 -7.66
C PHE A 29 -7.03 1.07 -6.31
N VAL A 30 -5.77 1.37 -6.00
CA VAL A 30 -5.09 0.97 -4.78
C VAL A 30 -4.90 2.21 -3.92
N THR A 31 -5.20 2.10 -2.63
CA THR A 31 -5.03 3.16 -1.63
C THR A 31 -4.29 2.60 -0.42
N ILE A 32 -3.27 3.32 0.05
CA ILE A 32 -2.57 3.08 1.31
C ILE A 32 -2.88 4.22 2.27
N THR A 33 -3.22 3.89 3.52
CA THR A 33 -3.54 4.85 4.59
C THR A 33 -2.88 4.45 5.92
N GLY A 34 -3.07 5.26 6.97
CA GLY A 34 -2.64 4.96 8.35
C GLY A 34 -1.56 5.93 8.82
N LEU A 35 -0.30 5.65 8.49
CA LEU A 35 0.88 6.48 8.77
C LEU A 35 1.27 7.38 7.59
N GLY A 36 0.36 7.62 6.66
CA GLY A 36 0.59 8.37 5.43
C GLY A 36 -0.52 8.11 4.44
N TYR A 37 -0.39 8.66 3.24
CA TYR A 37 -1.36 8.47 2.16
C TYR A 37 -0.66 8.34 0.82
N SER A 38 -1.03 7.34 0.04
CA SER A 38 -0.72 7.28 -1.40
C SER A 38 -1.74 6.41 -2.12
N SER A 39 -1.94 6.68 -3.41
CA SER A 39 -2.91 5.94 -4.21
C SER A 39 -2.53 5.92 -5.68
N GLY A 40 -2.95 4.88 -6.39
CA GLY A 40 -2.62 4.70 -7.80
C GLY A 40 -3.50 3.65 -8.46
N LYS A 41 -3.35 3.50 -9.78
CA LYS A 41 -4.03 2.47 -10.55
C LYS A 41 -3.02 1.44 -11.03
N THR A 42 -3.45 0.18 -11.07
CA THR A 42 -2.65 -0.89 -11.65
C THR A 42 -2.59 -0.81 -13.17
N ASP A 43 -1.43 -1.15 -13.71
CA ASP A 43 -1.17 -1.32 -15.14
C ASP A 43 -1.77 -2.64 -15.69
N ASN A 44 -1.47 -2.97 -16.95
CA ASN A 44 -1.95 -4.20 -17.61
C ASN A 44 -1.44 -5.49 -16.97
N ASN A 45 -0.37 -5.41 -16.16
CA ASN A 45 0.20 -6.53 -15.42
C ASN A 45 -0.33 -6.58 -13.97
N GLY A 46 -1.30 -5.74 -13.63
CA GLY A 46 -1.84 -5.65 -12.28
C GLY A 46 -0.88 -4.98 -11.30
N LYS A 47 0.14 -4.25 -11.78
CA LYS A 47 1.17 -3.63 -10.96
C LYS A 47 0.96 -2.13 -10.79
N THR A 48 1.28 -1.61 -9.62
CA THR A 48 1.41 -0.16 -9.39
C THR A 48 2.53 0.11 -8.40
N THR A 49 3.22 1.23 -8.56
CA THR A 49 4.25 1.69 -7.62
C THR A 49 3.75 2.96 -6.97
N LEU A 50 3.71 2.98 -5.64
CA LEU A 50 3.25 4.11 -4.85
C LEU A 50 4.42 4.66 -4.05
N ASP A 51 4.77 5.91 -4.33
CA ASP A 51 5.70 6.66 -3.50
C ASP A 51 4.90 7.38 -2.41
N MET A 52 5.39 7.31 -1.18
CA MET A 52 4.74 7.95 -0.05
C MET A 52 5.72 8.36 1.05
N THR A 53 5.42 9.47 1.70
CA THR A 53 6.02 9.82 2.99
C THR A 53 5.30 9.07 4.10
N ILE A 54 6.07 8.56 5.06
CA ILE A 54 5.55 7.84 6.22
C ILE A 54 5.85 8.67 7.47
N GLU A 55 4.81 9.04 8.19
CA GLU A 55 4.87 9.83 9.42
C GLU A 55 4.56 8.92 10.61
N LEU A 56 5.62 8.46 11.29
CA LEU A 56 5.50 7.75 12.55
C LEU A 56 5.73 8.73 13.72
N PRO A 57 4.74 8.94 14.60
CA PRO A 57 4.88 9.87 15.72
C PRO A 57 6.08 9.52 16.62
N GLU A 58 6.74 10.54 17.18
CA GLU A 58 7.95 10.37 18.02
C GLU A 58 7.75 9.47 19.24
N TYR A 59 6.53 9.44 19.79
CA TYR A 59 6.18 8.61 20.95
C TYR A 59 5.87 7.14 20.59
N ARG A 60 6.05 6.74 19.33
CA ARG A 60 5.84 5.37 18.84
C ARG A 60 7.08 4.84 18.14
N ASP A 61 7.42 3.60 18.46
CA ASP A 61 8.47 2.82 17.78
C ASP A 61 7.91 1.97 16.64
N GLU A 62 6.59 1.78 16.60
CA GLU A 62 5.91 1.05 15.54
C GLU A 62 4.52 1.58 15.23
N GLY A 63 4.05 1.27 14.02
CA GLY A 63 2.67 1.47 13.60
C GLY A 63 2.39 0.68 12.33
N TYR A 64 1.25 0.93 11.70
CA TYR A 64 0.79 0.12 10.59
C TYR A 64 0.18 0.99 9.48
N LEU A 65 0.33 0.51 8.25
CA LEU A 65 -0.39 1.01 7.08
C LEU A 65 -1.52 0.04 6.72
N ASP A 66 -2.65 0.60 6.34
CA ASP A 66 -3.80 -0.13 5.81
C ASP A 66 -3.76 -0.14 4.29
N LEU A 67 -4.30 -1.22 3.70
CA LEU A 67 -4.38 -1.40 2.26
C LEU A 67 -5.84 -1.55 1.84
N GLU A 68 -6.24 -0.79 0.83
CA GLU A 68 -7.54 -0.93 0.18
C GLU A 68 -7.39 -1.04 -1.34
N VAL A 69 -8.16 -1.94 -1.95
CA VAL A 69 -8.22 -2.10 -3.41
C VAL A 69 -9.66 -2.12 -3.89
N ARG A 70 -9.96 -1.31 -4.90
CA ARG A 70 -11.24 -1.28 -5.62
C ARG A 70 -11.02 -1.51 -7.11
N ALA A 71 -11.64 -2.54 -7.66
CA ALA A 71 -11.63 -2.81 -9.09
C ALA A 71 -13.05 -2.68 -9.68
N LYS A 72 -13.15 -2.35 -10.97
CA LYS A 72 -14.43 -2.29 -11.69
C LYS A 72 -15.00 -3.69 -11.91
N GLY A 73 -16.30 -3.78 -12.19
CA GLY A 73 -16.97 -5.05 -12.46
C GLY A 73 -17.50 -5.71 -11.20
N CYS A 74 -17.45 -7.05 -11.13
CA CYS A 74 -18.01 -7.83 -10.03
C CYS A 74 -16.99 -8.13 -8.90
N TYR A 75 -15.80 -7.51 -8.92
CA TYR A 75 -14.83 -7.69 -7.86
C TYR A 75 -15.32 -7.06 -6.56
N LYS A 76 -15.21 -7.80 -5.46
CA LYS A 76 -15.45 -7.26 -4.13
C LYS A 76 -14.35 -6.26 -3.78
N LYS A 77 -14.71 -5.26 -2.97
CA LYS A 77 -13.73 -4.41 -2.31
C LYS A 77 -12.79 -5.28 -1.47
N PHE A 78 -11.50 -5.13 -1.66
CA PHE A 78 -10.49 -5.69 -0.77
C PHE A 78 -10.08 -4.61 0.24
N HIS A 79 -10.02 -4.98 1.51
CA HIS A 79 -9.55 -4.11 2.57
C HIS A 79 -8.81 -4.95 3.60
N GLN A 80 -7.60 -4.51 3.95
CA GLN A 80 -6.77 -5.14 4.96
C GLN A 80 -6.26 -4.07 5.91
N GLU A 81 -6.76 -4.11 7.13
CA GLU A 81 -6.23 -3.33 8.24
C GLU A 81 -4.87 -3.88 8.67
N ASN A 82 -3.99 -3.00 9.11
CA ASN A 82 -2.65 -3.32 9.58
C ASN A 82 -1.83 -4.16 8.59
N ALA A 83 -2.03 -3.94 7.28
CA ALA A 83 -1.42 -4.73 6.22
C ALA A 83 0.12 -4.67 6.21
N ILE A 84 0.69 -3.51 6.55
CA ILE A 84 2.15 -3.31 6.54
C ILE A 84 2.58 -2.70 7.87
N LYS A 85 3.33 -3.47 8.66
CA LYS A 85 4.02 -2.96 9.85
C LYS A 85 5.14 -2.00 9.46
N VAL A 86 5.21 -0.85 10.13
CA VAL A 86 6.29 0.13 10.05
C VAL A 86 6.98 0.18 11.41
N ILE A 87 8.31 0.15 11.43
CA ILE A 87 9.12 0.28 12.64
C ILE A 87 10.14 1.41 12.49
N ARG A 88 10.45 2.09 13.59
CA ARG A 88 11.58 3.01 13.68
C ARG A 88 12.88 2.20 13.63
N GLY A 89 13.80 2.59 12.73
CA GLY A 89 15.13 1.99 12.59
C GLY A 89 16.13 2.51 13.61
#